data_AF-A0A094DQH1-F1
#
_entry.id   AF-A0A094DQH1-F1
#
_cell.length_a   1.000
_cell.length_b   1.000
_cell.length_c   1.000
_cell.angle_alpha   90.00
_cell.angle_beta   90.00
_cell.angle_gamma   90.00
#
_symmetry.space_group_name_H-M   'P 1'
#
loop_
_entity.id
_entity.type
_entity.pdbx_description
1 polymer ?
#
loop_
_entity_poly.entity_id
_entity_poly.type
_entity_poly.pdbx_seq_one_letter_code
_entity_poly.pdbx_strand_id
1 'polypeptide(L)'
;MGNIFVSADDPSKIVSLIDWQSVSILPAFLQEKWPVFLQPPANYPEGLVIPKLPDDFENLDSDDKALCKMEYAQAMRAKAYELSSSLENNSAFRAMNIPRVFKELFISCGEVSELGVIPLRTCLIEIFRDWTSLGFTGDFPYSFSDSEIKENELRFND
;
A
#
# COMPACT_ATOMS: atom_id res chain seq x y z
N MET A 1 15.99 -1.09 11.73
CA MET A 1 16.81 -0.32 10.78
C MET A 1 18.29 -0.60 11.03
N GLY A 2 18.76 -1.81 10.74
CA GLY A 2 20.19 -2.18 10.92
C GLY A 2 21.03 -2.12 9.64
N ASN A 3 20.37 -1.96 8.49
CA ASN A 3 20.99 -2.21 7.18
C ASN A 3 21.29 -0.92 6.39
N ILE A 4 21.03 0.24 6.99
CA ILE A 4 21.25 1.57 6.39
C ILE A 4 22.19 2.35 7.30
N PHE A 5 23.35 2.74 6.78
CA PHE A 5 24.26 3.66 7.47
C PHE A 5 24.09 5.06 6.91
N VAL A 6 24.06 6.04 7.82
CA VAL A 6 23.97 7.46 7.49
C VAL A 6 25.24 8.19 7.92
N SER A 7 25.53 9.33 7.29
CA SER A 7 26.69 10.16 7.67
C SER A 7 26.55 10.70 9.11
N ALA A 8 27.66 10.73 9.84
CA ALA A 8 27.72 11.34 11.18
C ALA A 8 27.58 12.87 11.13
N ASP A 9 28.10 13.50 10.06
CA ASP A 9 28.05 14.95 9.88
C ASP A 9 26.70 15.41 9.32
N ASP A 10 26.03 14.55 8.55
CA ASP A 10 24.76 14.85 7.88
C ASP A 10 23.87 13.59 7.80
N PRO A 11 23.02 13.35 8.82
CA PRO A 11 22.17 12.15 8.88
C PRO A 11 21.15 12.01 7.75
N SER A 12 20.96 13.04 6.92
CA SER A 12 20.09 12.95 5.73
C SER A 12 20.73 12.15 4.59
N LYS A 13 22.05 11.92 4.63
CA LYS A 13 22.79 11.19 3.60
C LYS A 13 23.02 9.75 3.98
N ILE A 14 22.49 8.85 3.16
CA ILE A 14 22.83 7.43 3.20
C ILE A 14 24.25 7.25 2.65
N VAL A 15 25.13 6.63 3.43
CA VAL A 15 26.54 6.39 3.05
C VAL A 15 26.83 4.92 2.72
N SER A 16 26.01 4.00 3.22
CA SER A 16 26.15 2.57 2.90
C SER A 16 24.85 1.81 3.14
N LEU A 17 24.62 0.79 2.32
CA LEU A 17 23.60 -0.23 2.50
C LEU A 17 24.30 -1.57 2.64
N ILE A 18 23.96 -2.34 3.66
CA ILE A 18 24.56 -3.67 3.93
C ILE A 18 23.51 -4.77 3.88
N ASP A 19 23.94 -6.02 4.08
CA ASP A 19 23.04 -7.17 4.23
C ASP A 19 22.20 -7.45 2.97
N TRP A 20 22.87 -7.54 1.83
CA TRP A 20 22.26 -7.76 0.51
C TRP A 20 21.94 -9.23 0.20
N GLN A 21 22.21 -10.15 1.13
CA GLN A 21 22.10 -11.60 0.90
C GLN A 21 20.67 -12.08 0.56
N SER A 22 19.65 -11.28 0.87
CA SER A 22 18.24 -11.57 0.58
C SER A 22 17.63 -10.62 -0.47
N VAL A 23 18.46 -9.93 -1.27
CA VAL A 23 17.96 -9.02 -2.31
C VAL A 23 17.31 -9.81 -3.45
N SER A 24 16.23 -9.27 -4.02
CA SER A 24 15.54 -9.86 -5.17
C SER A 24 15.13 -8.78 -6.17
N ILE A 25 15.05 -9.17 -7.45
CA ILE A 25 14.50 -8.34 -8.51
C ILE A 25 13.02 -8.67 -8.63
N LEU A 26 12.16 -7.73 -8.22
CA LEU A 26 10.70 -7.86 -8.26
C LEU A 26 10.08 -6.57 -8.80
N PRO A 27 8.82 -6.60 -9.26
CA PRO A 27 8.09 -5.38 -9.58
C PRO A 27 8.13 -4.38 -8.42
N ALA A 28 8.37 -3.10 -8.73
CA ALA A 28 8.52 -2.05 -7.72
C ALA A 28 7.34 -1.98 -6.74
N PHE A 29 6.11 -2.19 -7.21
CA PHE A 29 4.90 -2.14 -6.37
C PHE A 29 4.84 -3.22 -5.28
N LEU A 30 5.62 -4.30 -5.40
CA LEU A 30 5.77 -5.32 -4.35
C LEU A 30 6.77 -4.88 -3.26
N GLN A 31 7.70 -4.00 -3.62
CA GLN A 31 8.77 -3.54 -2.73
C GLN A 31 8.41 -2.22 -2.05
N GLU A 32 7.75 -1.31 -2.79
CA GLU A 32 7.39 0.03 -2.32
C GLU A 32 6.32 -0.03 -1.23
N LYS A 33 6.68 0.52 -0.07
CA LYS A 33 5.85 0.62 1.13
C LYS A 33 6.09 1.98 1.78
N TRP A 34 5.11 2.44 2.54
CA TRP A 34 5.32 3.58 3.42
C TRP A 34 6.49 3.28 4.36
N PRO A 35 7.46 4.21 4.51
CA PRO A 35 8.43 4.13 5.58
C PRO A 35 7.68 4.05 6.92
N VAL A 36 8.08 3.12 7.80
CA VAL A 36 7.33 2.81 9.03
C VAL A 36 7.02 4.05 9.88
N PHE A 37 7.96 5.00 9.95
CA PHE A 37 7.80 6.25 10.71
C PHE A 37 6.97 7.33 10.00
N LEU A 38 6.60 7.11 8.74
CA LEU A 38 5.74 7.97 7.91
C LEU A 38 4.43 7.27 7.54
N GLN A 39 4.15 6.11 8.13
CA GLN A 39 2.92 5.38 7.83
C GLN A 39 1.72 6.27 8.14
N PRO A 40 0.78 6.45 7.19
CA PRO A 40 -0.39 7.28 7.40
C PRO A 40 -1.28 6.70 8.51
N PRO A 41 -2.00 7.56 9.28
CA PRO A 41 -3.01 7.10 10.23
C PRO A 41 -4.20 6.46 9.51
N ALA A 42 -5.08 5.76 10.25
CA ALA A 42 -6.20 5.01 9.68
C ALA A 42 -7.14 5.87 8.82
N ASN A 43 -7.41 7.12 9.23
CA ASN A 43 -8.30 8.05 8.54
C ASN A 43 -7.53 9.04 7.64
N TYR A 44 -6.44 8.60 7.02
CA TYR A 44 -5.62 9.46 6.18
C TYR A 44 -6.38 9.88 4.90
N PRO A 45 -6.49 11.19 4.61
CA PRO A 45 -7.12 11.63 3.39
C PRO A 45 -6.18 11.38 2.20
N GLU A 46 -6.59 10.57 1.24
CA GLU A 46 -5.85 10.33 0.00
C GLU A 46 -5.87 11.56 -0.93
N GLY A 47 -4.83 11.70 -1.76
CA GLY A 47 -4.75 12.76 -2.77
C GLY A 47 -4.31 14.13 -2.24
N LEU A 48 -4.50 15.19 -3.03
CA LEU A 48 -4.03 16.56 -2.73
C LEU A 48 -4.93 17.29 -1.72
N VAL A 49 -5.21 16.64 -0.60
CA VAL A 49 -6.00 17.18 0.52
C VAL A 49 -5.06 17.49 1.68
N ILE A 50 -5.17 18.69 2.23
CA ILE A 50 -4.45 19.08 3.44
C ILE A 50 -5.19 18.45 4.63
N PRO A 51 -4.54 17.59 5.44
CA PRO A 51 -5.13 17.08 6.68
C PRO A 51 -5.60 18.22 7.58
N LYS A 52 -6.69 17.98 8.31
CA LYS A 52 -7.26 18.94 9.26
C LYS A 52 -7.52 18.25 10.59
N LEU A 53 -7.55 19.03 11.66
CA LEU A 53 -8.10 18.57 12.93
C LEU A 53 -9.62 18.38 12.79
N PRO A 54 -10.23 17.52 13.60
CA PRO A 54 -11.69 17.38 13.67
C PRO A 54 -12.39 18.70 14.00
N ASP A 55 -13.60 18.90 13.47
CA ASP A 55 -14.36 20.14 13.70
C ASP A 55 -14.75 20.35 15.17
N ASP A 56 -14.92 19.26 15.92
CA ASP A 56 -15.25 19.24 17.34
C ASP A 56 -14.02 19.23 18.26
N PHE A 57 -12.81 19.39 17.71
CA PHE A 57 -11.55 19.30 18.44
C PHE A 57 -11.53 20.15 19.72
N GLU A 58 -12.09 21.36 19.69
CA GLU A 58 -12.08 22.25 20.86
C GLU A 58 -12.94 21.77 22.04
N ASN A 59 -13.91 20.90 21.78
CA ASN A 59 -14.81 20.34 22.79
C ASN A 59 -14.31 19.02 23.40
N LEU A 60 -13.21 18.46 22.86
CA LEU A 60 -12.60 17.24 23.36
C LEU A 60 -11.89 17.47 24.70
N ASP A 61 -11.70 16.39 25.46
CA ASP A 61 -10.90 16.42 26.68
C ASP A 61 -9.38 16.53 26.39
N SER A 62 -8.55 16.66 27.42
CA SER A 62 -7.11 16.85 27.25
C SER A 62 -6.42 15.69 26.55
N ASP A 63 -6.86 14.47 26.80
CA ASP A 63 -6.21 13.25 26.33
C ASP A 63 -6.60 13.01 24.87
N ASP A 64 -7.88 13.18 24.54
CA ASP A 64 -8.39 13.14 23.17
C ASP A 64 -7.79 14.26 22.30
N LYS A 65 -7.63 15.48 22.86
CA LYS A 65 -6.91 16.56 22.17
C LYS A 65 -5.46 16.20 21.89
N ALA A 66 -4.77 15.54 22.81
CA ALA A 66 -3.40 15.11 22.60
C ALA A 66 -3.31 14.05 21.49
N LEU A 67 -4.22 13.07 21.48
CA LEU A 67 -4.32 12.06 20.44
C LEU A 67 -4.58 12.69 19.06
N CYS A 68 -5.58 13.58 18.96
CA CYS A 68 -5.88 14.28 17.71
C CYS A 68 -4.68 15.07 17.17
N LYS A 69 -3.91 15.73 18.04
CA LYS A 69 -2.69 16.44 17.63
C LYS A 69 -1.62 15.48 17.13
N MET A 70 -1.47 14.32 17.77
CA MET A 70 -0.51 13.30 17.34
C MET A 70 -0.88 12.72 15.96
N GLU A 71 -2.13 12.34 15.76
CA GLU A 71 -2.63 11.83 14.47
C GLU A 71 -2.53 12.89 13.38
N TYR A 72 -2.89 14.14 13.68
CA TYR A 72 -2.73 15.25 12.75
C TYR A 72 -1.26 15.44 12.35
N ALA A 73 -0.34 15.45 13.31
CA ALA A 73 1.09 15.56 13.02
C ALA A 73 1.63 14.37 12.21
N GLN A 74 1.09 13.17 12.41
CA GLN A 74 1.41 11.99 11.61
C GLN A 74 0.87 12.12 10.18
N ALA A 75 -0.39 12.51 10.02
CA ALA A 75 -1.01 12.75 8.71
C ALA A 75 -0.28 13.83 7.92
N MET A 76 0.12 14.93 8.56
CA MET A 76 0.89 16.00 7.92
C MET A 76 2.26 15.51 7.43
N ARG A 77 2.96 14.68 8.21
CA ARG A 77 4.24 14.08 7.80
C ARG A 77 4.07 13.10 6.64
N ALA A 78 3.06 12.24 6.71
CA ALA A 78 2.72 11.33 5.61
C ALA A 78 2.38 12.12 4.33
N LYS A 79 1.62 13.22 4.44
CA LYS A 79 1.27 14.08 3.30
C LYS A 79 2.48 14.78 2.68
N ALA A 80 3.39 15.28 3.51
CA ALA A 80 4.64 15.86 3.02
C ALA A 80 5.47 14.83 2.23
N TYR A 81 5.56 13.59 2.74
CA TYR A 81 6.24 12.50 2.04
C TYR A 81 5.54 12.09 0.74
N GLU A 82 4.21 11.98 0.75
CA GLU A 82 3.42 11.68 -0.46
C GLU A 82 3.69 12.71 -1.56
N LEU A 83 3.61 14.00 -1.20
CA LEU A 83 3.81 15.09 -2.12
C LEU A 83 5.25 15.13 -2.64
N SER A 84 6.25 15.08 -1.76
CA SER A 84 7.67 15.04 -2.17
C SER A 84 7.95 13.83 -3.04
N SER A 85 7.43 12.64 -2.70
CA SER A 85 7.55 11.44 -3.54
C SER A 85 6.93 11.66 -4.91
N SER A 86 5.74 12.27 -4.99
CA SER A 86 5.10 12.53 -6.29
C SER A 86 5.88 13.47 -7.20
N LEU A 87 6.60 14.44 -6.60
CA LEU A 87 7.38 15.47 -7.29
C LEU A 87 8.81 15.02 -7.63
N GLU A 88 9.47 14.34 -6.70
CA GLU A 88 10.90 14.02 -6.76
C GLU A 88 11.16 12.56 -7.15
N ASN A 89 10.22 11.65 -6.88
CA ASN A 89 10.34 10.21 -7.19
C ASN A 89 9.00 9.63 -7.69
N ASN A 90 8.56 10.13 -8.84
CA ASN A 90 7.26 9.77 -9.41
C ASN A 90 7.10 8.24 -9.62
N SER A 91 8.20 7.53 -9.89
CA SER A 91 8.20 6.06 -9.99
C SER A 91 7.80 5.37 -8.70
N ALA A 92 8.40 5.74 -7.57
CA ALA A 92 8.05 5.17 -6.26
C ALA A 92 6.62 5.56 -5.87
N PHE A 93 6.23 6.81 -6.12
CA PHE A 93 4.85 7.26 -5.90
C PHE A 93 3.84 6.43 -6.68
N ARG A 94 4.05 6.17 -7.98
CA ARG A 94 3.17 5.31 -8.77
C ARG A 94 3.12 3.87 -8.25
N ALA A 95 4.28 3.30 -7.93
CA ALA A 95 4.38 1.93 -7.41
C ALA A 95 3.67 1.75 -6.05
N MET A 96 3.69 2.77 -5.20
CA MET A 96 2.96 2.77 -3.92
C MET A 96 1.45 2.78 -4.12
N ASN A 97 0.96 3.45 -5.17
CA ASN A 97 -0.46 3.66 -5.49
C ASN A 97 -1.03 2.64 -6.49
N ILE A 98 -0.31 1.57 -6.83
CA ILE A 98 -0.86 0.48 -7.65
C ILE A 98 -2.01 -0.21 -6.90
N PRO A 99 -3.14 -0.52 -7.57
CA PRO A 99 -4.27 -1.22 -6.97
C PRO A 99 -3.84 -2.48 -6.22
N ARG A 100 -4.38 -2.65 -5.01
CA ARG A 100 -4.01 -3.71 -4.07
C ARG A 100 -4.12 -5.11 -4.69
N VAL A 101 -5.13 -5.35 -5.52
CA VAL A 101 -5.37 -6.62 -6.21
C VAL A 101 -4.14 -7.11 -7.00
N PHE A 102 -3.32 -6.21 -7.55
CA PHE A 102 -2.09 -6.62 -8.24
C PHE A 102 -1.00 -7.07 -7.26
N LYS A 103 -0.88 -6.45 -6.09
CA LYS A 103 0.05 -6.92 -5.06
C LYS A 103 -0.38 -8.31 -4.57
N GLU A 104 -1.66 -8.47 -4.29
CA GLU A 104 -2.24 -9.72 -3.79
C GLU A 104 -2.19 -10.85 -4.81
N LEU A 105 -2.32 -10.54 -6.11
CA LEU A 105 -2.13 -11.53 -7.18
C LEU A 105 -0.75 -12.18 -7.11
N PHE A 106 0.31 -11.38 -6.99
CA PHE A 106 1.68 -11.89 -6.93
C PHE A 106 1.96 -12.65 -5.63
N ILE A 107 1.44 -12.17 -4.50
CA ILE A 107 1.57 -12.85 -3.20
C ILE A 107 0.85 -14.21 -3.26
N SER A 108 -0.41 -14.21 -3.68
CA SER A 108 -1.24 -15.42 -3.77
C SER A 108 -0.65 -16.45 -4.74
N CYS A 109 -0.04 -16.02 -5.85
CA CYS A 109 0.69 -16.90 -6.76
C CYS A 109 1.85 -17.64 -6.08
N GLY A 110 2.58 -16.98 -5.18
CA GLY A 110 3.68 -17.58 -4.44
C GLY A 110 3.22 -18.53 -3.32
N GLU A 111 2.02 -18.30 -2.79
CA GLU A 111 1.49 -19.02 -1.63
C GLU A 111 0.52 -20.16 -1.99
N VAL A 112 0.30 -20.43 -3.30
CA VAL A 112 -0.65 -21.47 -3.76
C VAL A 112 -0.38 -22.85 -3.14
N SER A 113 0.90 -23.20 -2.92
CA SER A 113 1.26 -24.49 -2.30
C SER A 113 0.85 -24.60 -0.83
N GLU A 114 0.73 -23.47 -0.13
CA GLU A 114 0.47 -23.41 1.30
C GLU A 114 -1.00 -23.09 1.60
N LEU A 115 -1.55 -22.09 0.92
CA LEU A 115 -2.91 -21.56 1.12
C LEU A 115 -3.92 -22.12 0.11
N GLY A 116 -3.46 -22.89 -0.88
CA GLY A 116 -4.28 -23.39 -1.96
C GLY A 116 -4.58 -22.33 -3.03
N VAL A 117 -5.37 -22.73 -4.03
CA VAL A 117 -5.64 -21.90 -5.22
C VAL A 117 -6.71 -20.81 -4.99
N ILE A 118 -7.44 -20.85 -3.88
CA ILE A 118 -8.63 -20.01 -3.68
C ILE A 118 -8.26 -18.51 -3.58
N PRO A 119 -7.26 -18.07 -2.79
CA PRO A 119 -6.87 -16.65 -2.77
C PRO A 119 -6.44 -16.13 -4.14
N LEU A 120 -5.69 -16.93 -4.89
CA LEU A 120 -5.28 -16.59 -6.26
C LEU A 120 -6.48 -16.46 -7.18
N ARG A 121 -7.43 -17.40 -7.12
CA ARG A 121 -8.65 -17.37 -7.92
C ARG A 121 -9.52 -16.16 -7.57
N THR A 122 -9.62 -15.80 -6.29
CA THR A 122 -10.30 -14.57 -5.84
C THR A 122 -9.69 -13.33 -6.47
N CYS A 123 -8.35 -13.18 -6.46
CA CYS A 123 -7.67 -12.06 -7.11
C CYS A 123 -7.95 -11.99 -8.62
N LEU A 124 -7.94 -13.14 -9.31
CA LEU A 124 -8.23 -13.21 -10.74
C LEU A 124 -9.69 -12.83 -11.06
N ILE A 125 -10.64 -13.22 -10.20
CA ILE A 125 -12.06 -12.85 -10.34
C ILE A 125 -12.25 -11.34 -10.14
N GLU A 126 -11.56 -10.73 -9.18
CA GLU A 126 -11.59 -9.28 -8.96
C GLU A 126 -11.04 -8.54 -10.18
N ILE A 127 -9.86 -8.95 -10.69
CA ILE A 127 -9.28 -8.37 -11.91
C ILE A 127 -10.21 -8.57 -13.13
N PHE A 128 -10.88 -9.72 -13.24
CA PHE A 128 -11.85 -9.98 -14.29
C PHE A 128 -13.06 -9.02 -14.21
N ARG A 129 -13.63 -8.84 -13.02
CA ARG A 129 -14.77 -7.94 -12.77
C ARG A 129 -14.42 -6.48 -13.05
N ASP A 130 -13.22 -6.06 -12.65
CA ASP A 130 -12.73 -4.69 -12.73
C ASP A 130 -11.82 -4.41 -13.93
N TRP A 131 -11.77 -5.31 -14.92
CA TRP A 131 -10.79 -5.25 -16.01
C TRP A 131 -10.72 -3.88 -16.71
N THR A 132 -11.89 -3.33 -17.06
CA THR A 132 -11.99 -2.02 -17.70
C THR A 132 -11.73 -0.86 -16.73
N SER A 133 -12.18 -0.96 -15.48
CA SER A 133 -11.97 0.09 -14.47
C SER A 133 -10.49 0.19 -14.03
N LEU A 134 -9.75 -0.92 -14.11
CA LEU A 134 -8.30 -1.00 -13.95
C LEU A 134 -7.52 -0.42 -15.15
N GLY A 135 -8.22 0.01 -16.21
CA GLY A 135 -7.62 0.69 -17.37
C GLY A 135 -7.05 -0.25 -18.43
N PHE A 136 -7.37 -1.55 -18.37
CA PHE A 136 -6.98 -2.49 -19.43
C PHE A 136 -7.92 -2.40 -20.63
N THR A 137 -7.37 -2.73 -21.80
CA THR A 137 -8.09 -2.75 -23.07
C THR A 137 -8.33 -4.18 -23.53
N GLY A 138 -9.42 -4.40 -24.26
CA GLY A 138 -9.79 -5.72 -24.78
C GLY A 138 -10.42 -6.61 -23.69
N ASP A 139 -10.64 -7.87 -24.03
CA ASP A 139 -11.24 -8.83 -23.11
C ASP A 139 -10.18 -9.42 -22.16
N PHE A 140 -10.59 -9.67 -20.92
CA PHE A 140 -9.73 -10.39 -19.99
C PHE A 140 -9.45 -11.81 -20.51
N PRO A 141 -8.19 -12.32 -20.44
CA PRO A 141 -7.82 -13.59 -21.07
C PRO A 141 -8.54 -14.84 -20.55
N TYR A 142 -9.22 -14.76 -19.40
CA TYR A 142 -9.87 -15.90 -18.75
C TYR A 142 -11.25 -15.54 -18.19
N SER A 143 -12.31 -15.97 -18.86
CA SER A 143 -13.68 -15.71 -18.40
C SER A 143 -14.08 -16.65 -17.26
N PHE A 144 -14.69 -16.09 -16.21
CA PHE A 144 -15.35 -16.87 -15.16
C PHE A 144 -16.87 -16.89 -15.38
N SER A 145 -17.48 -18.06 -15.22
CA SER A 145 -18.94 -18.20 -15.15
C SER A 145 -19.48 -17.77 -13.77
N ASP A 146 -20.77 -17.39 -13.72
CA ASP A 146 -21.43 -17.06 -12.44
C ASP A 146 -21.39 -18.22 -11.42
N SER A 147 -21.44 -19.46 -11.89
CA SER A 147 -21.31 -20.65 -11.04
C SER A 147 -19.92 -20.75 -10.41
N GLU A 148 -18.86 -20.50 -11.18
CA GLU A 148 -17.48 -20.55 -10.72
C GLU A 148 -17.15 -19.45 -9.72
N ILE A 149 -17.70 -18.26 -9.96
CA ILE A 149 -17.59 -17.12 -9.05
C ILE A 149 -18.25 -17.44 -7.71
N LYS A 150 -19.49 -17.94 -7.72
CA LYS A 150 -20.22 -18.30 -6.50
C LYS A 150 -19.53 -19.44 -5.74
N GLU A 151 -19.03 -20.45 -6.44
CA GLU A 151 -18.26 -21.53 -5.81
C GLU A 151 -17.01 -20.99 -5.11
N ASN A 152 -16.26 -20.09 -5.76
CA ASN A 152 -15.09 -19.48 -5.17
C ASN A 152 -15.44 -18.63 -3.94
N GLU A 153 -16.49 -17.83 -4.00
CA GLU A 153 -16.98 -17.01 -2.88
C GLU A 153 -17.39 -17.87 -1.68
N LEU A 154 -18.05 -19.01 -1.90
CA LEU A 154 -18.37 -19.95 -0.81
C LEU A 154 -17.10 -20.49 -0.16
N ARG A 155 -16.16 -21.00 -0.96
CA ARG A 155 -14.92 -21.62 -0.49
C ARG A 155 -13.94 -20.64 0.16
N PHE A 156 -14.04 -19.35 -0.13
CA PHE A 156 -13.21 -18.32 0.48
C PHE A 156 -13.71 -17.93 1.88
N ASN A 157 -14.99 -18.16 2.17
CA ASN A 157 -15.61 -17.86 3.46
C ASN A 157 -15.64 -19.06 4.43
N ASP A 158 -15.25 -20.25 3.96
CA ASP A 158 -15.10 -21.49 4.77
C ASP A 158 -13.77 -21.50 5.53
#